data_AF-A0A645FU91-F1
#
_entry.id   AF-A0A645FU91-F1
#
_cell.length_a   1.000
_cell.length_b   1.000
_cell.length_c   1.000
_cell.angle_alpha   90.00
_cell.angle_beta   90.00
_cell.angle_gamma   90.00
#
_symmetry.space_group_name_H-M   'P 1'
#
loop_
_entity.id
_entity.type
_entity.pdbx_description
1 polymer ?
#
loop_
_entity_poly.entity_id
_entity_poly.type
_entity_poly.pdbx_seq_one_letter_code
_entity_poly.pdbx_strand_id
1 'polypeptide(L)' 'MKARKKPLDTKSPADFGVTATTKLKTVKVEAPAERKAGVQVKSVDELVEKLKNEAKVI' A
#
# COMPACT_ATOMS: atom_id res chain seq x y z
N MET A 1 -2.04 25.29 26.07
CA MET A 1 -2.55 23.92 26.31
C MET A 1 -1.66 23.20 27.33
N LYS A 2 -2.23 22.76 28.47
CA LYS A 2 -1.51 22.06 29.54
C LYS A 2 -0.75 20.81 29.06
N ALA A 3 -1.21 20.17 27.98
CA ALA A 3 -0.58 18.99 27.39
C ALA A 3 0.79 19.26 26.72
N ARG A 4 1.01 20.44 26.11
CA ARG A 4 2.30 20.79 25.47
C ARG A 4 3.38 21.23 26.47
N LYS A 5 2.99 21.50 27.73
CA LYS A 5 3.89 21.92 28.82
C LYS A 5 4.37 20.75 29.69
N LYS A 6 3.80 19.55 29.53
CA LYS A 6 4.30 18.36 30.22
C LYS A 6 5.55 17.86 29.48
N PRO A 7 6.67 17.62 30.18
CA PRO A 7 7.84 17.01 29.55
C PRO A 7 7.44 15.64 29.01
N LEU A 8 7.72 15.42 27.73
CA LEU A 8 7.59 14.12 27.08
C LEU A 8 8.95 13.46 27.13
N ASP A 9 9.11 12.50 28.03
CA ASP A 9 10.34 11.72 28.11
C ASP A 9 10.40 10.74 26.93
N THR A 10 11.40 10.95 26.09
CA THR A 10 11.72 10.06 24.97
C THR A 10 12.74 9.05 25.46
N LYS A 11 12.26 7.86 25.84
CA LYS A 11 13.13 6.75 26.21
C LYS A 11 13.41 5.88 24.99
N SER A 12 14.66 5.49 24.84
CA SER A 12 15.09 4.57 23.81
C SER A 12 14.86 3.12 24.27
N PRO A 13 14.65 2.15 23.36
CA PRO A 13 14.56 0.74 23.73
C PRO A 13 15.78 0.22 24.52
N ALA A 14 16.94 0.87 24.33
CA ALA A 14 18.18 0.55 25.05
C ALA A 14 18.08 0.81 26.56
N ASP A 15 17.29 1.80 26.98
CA ASP A 15 17.09 2.14 28.40
C ASP A 15 16.33 1.05 29.18
N PHE A 16 15.70 0.11 28.44
CA PHE A 16 14.98 -1.05 28.98
C PHE A 16 15.71 -2.36 28.71
N GLY A 17 16.96 -2.32 28.23
CA GLY A 17 17.76 -3.52 27.94
C GLY A 17 17.28 -4.29 26.70
N VAL A 18 16.50 -3.67 25.82
CA VAL A 18 15.98 -4.31 24.60
C VAL A 18 16.82 -3.89 23.39
N THR A 19 17.44 -4.87 22.73
CA THR A 19 18.18 -4.65 21.49
C THR A 19 17.23 -4.67 20.30
N ALA A 20 17.09 -3.53 19.61
CA ALA A 20 16.32 -3.42 18.37
C ALA A 20 17.10 -3.97 17.16
N THR A 21 17.52 -5.22 17.22
CA THR A 21 18.30 -5.86 16.15
C THR A 21 17.36 -6.45 15.10
N THR A 22 17.33 -5.83 13.92
CA THR A 22 16.48 -6.25 12.81
C THR A 22 17.08 -7.49 12.14
N LYS A 23 16.40 -8.65 12.24
CA LYS A 23 16.83 -9.90 11.58
C LYS A 23 16.39 -10.01 10.12
N LEU A 24 15.63 -9.04 9.64
CA LEU A 24 15.04 -9.03 8.31
C LEU A 24 15.62 -7.86 7.51
N LYS A 25 16.08 -8.15 6.29
CA LYS A 25 16.58 -7.15 5.35
C LYS A 25 15.48 -6.87 4.32
N THR A 26 15.02 -5.64 4.25
CA THR A 26 14.08 -5.22 3.20
C THR A 26 14.82 -5.25 1.85
N VAL A 27 14.50 -6.22 1.00
CA VAL A 27 15.22 -6.47 -0.26
C VAL A 27 14.80 -5.47 -1.34
N LYS A 28 13.51 -5.13 -1.41
CA LYS A 28 12.98 -4.20 -2.39
C LYS A 28 11.64 -3.65 -1.90
N VAL A 29 11.39 -2.39 -2.20
CA VAL A 29 10.09 -1.75 -2.02
C VAL A 29 9.72 -1.18 -3.38
N GLU A 30 8.65 -1.67 -3.98
CA GLU A 30 8.12 -1.15 -5.23
C GLU A 30 6.64 -0.82 -5.04
N ALA A 31 6.21 0.27 -5.66
CA ALA A 31 4.80 0.61 -5.70
C ALA A 31 4.05 -0.48 -6.49
N PRO A 32 2.82 -0.85 -6.07
CA PRO A 32 2.01 -1.77 -6.83
C PRO A 32 1.77 -1.22 -8.23
N ALA A 33 1.65 -2.11 -9.23
CA ALA A 33 1.36 -1.70 -10.60
C ALA A 33 0.10 -0.83 -10.63
N GLU A 34 0.22 0.37 -11.20
CA GLU A 34 -0.92 1.28 -11.31
C GLU A 34 -2.03 0.61 -12.13
N ARG A 35 -3.26 0.70 -11.60
CA ARG A 35 -4.43 0.17 -12.29
C ARG A 35 -4.61 0.96 -13.58
N LYS A 36 -4.55 0.26 -14.72
CA LYS A 36 -4.83 0.87 -16.03
C LYS A 36 -6.22 1.52 -16.01
N ALA A 37 -6.32 2.69 -16.65
CA ALA A 37 -7.60 3.38 -16.82
C ALA A 37 -8.60 2.47 -17.53
N GLY A 38 -9.85 2.49 -17.07
CA GLY A 38 -10.94 1.76 -17.71
C GLY A 38 -11.28 2.33 -19.09
N VAL A 39 -11.96 1.53 -19.91
CA VAL A 39 -12.40 1.94 -21.25
C VAL A 39 -13.91 2.18 -21.23
N GLN A 40 -14.35 3.35 -21.69
CA GLN A 40 -15.77 3.58 -21.99
C GLN A 40 -16.12 2.92 -23.33
N VAL A 41 -17.14 2.07 -23.33
CA VAL A 41 -17.72 1.44 -24.52
C VAL A 41 -19.02 2.15 -24.90
N LYS A 42 -19.32 2.21 -26.21
CA LYS A 42 -20.49 2.94 -26.73
C LYS A 42 -21.73 2.05 -26.87
N SER A 43 -21.56 0.73 -26.87
CA SER A 43 -22.66 -0.23 -27.06
C SER A 43 -22.49 -1.48 -26.21
N VAL A 44 -23.58 -2.25 -26.08
CA VAL A 44 -23.61 -3.52 -25.35
C VAL A 44 -22.80 -4.59 -26.07
N ASP A 45 -22.82 -4.62 -27.40
CA ASP A 45 -22.05 -5.58 -28.19
C ASP A 45 -20.54 -5.39 -28.00
N GLU A 46 -20.07 -4.14 -27.98
CA GLU A 46 -18.66 -3.81 -27.68
C GLU A 46 -18.25 -4.23 -26.26
N LEU A 47 -19.17 -4.18 -25.29
CA LEU A 47 -18.91 -4.66 -23.94
C LEU A 47 -18.70 -6.18 -23.92
N VAL A 48 -19.57 -6.94 -24.60
CA VAL A 48 -19.50 -8.40 -24.64
C VAL A 48 -18.23 -8.86 -25.36
N GLU A 49 -17.86 -8.19 -26.45
CA GLU A 49 -16.63 -8.51 -27.19
C GLU A 49 -15.37 -8.25 -26.36
N LYS A 50 -15.28 -7.10 -25.68
CA LYS A 50 -14.13 -6.79 -24.80
C LYS A 50 -14.07 -7.71 -23.58
N LEU A 51 -15.21 -8.11 -23.03
CA LEU A 51 -15.23 -9.04 -21.89
C LEU A 51 -14.80 -10.46 -22.28
N LYS A 52 -15.15 -10.93 -23.48
CA LYS A 52 -14.72 -12.24 -24.00
C LYS A 52 -13.25 -12.26 -24.40
N ASN A 53 -12.79 -11.25 -25.12
CA ASN A 53 -11.46 -11.25 -25.74
C ASN A 53 -10.34 -10.74 -24.82
N GLU A 54 -10.56 -9.63 -24.12
CA GLU A 54 -9.50 -8.96 -23.33
C GLU A 54 -9.54 -9.36 -21.86
N ALA A 55 -10.74 -9.42 -21.27
CA ALA A 55 -10.90 -9.72 -19.85
C ALA A 55 -11.06 -11.22 -19.55
N LYS A 56 -11.48 -12.04 -20.53
CA LYS A 56 -11.74 -13.49 -20.40
C LYS A 56 -12.57 -13.86 -19.16
N VAL A 57 -13.59 -13.07 -18.87
CA VAL A 57 -14.46 -13.27 -17.69
C VAL A 57 -15.77 -13.97 -18.08
N ILE A 58 -16.06 -14.09 -19.38
CA ILE A 58 -17.20 -14.76 -20.00
C ILE A 58 -16.66 -15.60 -21.15
#